data_AF-A0AAI9W3U3-F1
#
_entry.id   AF-A0AAI9W3U3-F1
#
_cell.length_a   1.000
_cell.length_b   1.000
_cell.length_c   1.000
_cell.angle_alpha   90.00
_cell.angle_beta   90.00
_cell.angle_gamma   90.00
#
_symmetry.space_group_name_H-M   'P 1'
#
loop_
_entity.id
_entity.type
_entity.pdbx_description
1 polymer ?
#
loop_
_entity_poly.entity_id
_entity_poly.type
_entity_poly.pdbx_seq_one_letter_code
_entity_poly.pdbx_strand_id
1 'polypeptide(L)'
;GGSLEQGIADRELLESIEENTLISIYWEARKDDLKLREDQEVMSWLEQEDVWFTTWGEWHHHQISGNEVVVTVEGSTITATLPNQSPWSVPGTVRLQFDKGVGRVTDSSGSDLTGIEVDQRNLLVGWSAVADGMLLTIEPGTTVFIELDGEPNYTLSTPQVTFNGLHHAVTVVGHHTTNLFQWSSDFQESNLVFTWLIERPAEIEMNWALPVIAVAVLIAVPVSINYLVKRDQRELTE
;
A
#
# COMPACT_ATOMS: atom_id res chain seq x y z
N GLY A 1 -17.22 -7.60 -0.45
CA GLY A 1 -15.80 -7.96 -0.55
C GLY A 1 -15.70 -9.46 -0.54
N GLY A 2 -14.94 -10.05 -1.46
CA GLY A 2 -14.64 -11.49 -1.47
C GLY A 2 -13.62 -11.87 -0.39
N SER A 3 -13.09 -13.09 -0.45
CA SER A 3 -12.02 -13.59 0.43
C SER A 3 -10.84 -14.14 -0.39
N LEU A 4 -9.62 -14.05 0.14
CA LEU A 4 -8.44 -14.77 -0.40
C LEU A 4 -8.21 -16.12 0.28
N GLU A 5 -9.08 -16.54 1.18
CA GLU A 5 -8.91 -17.81 1.92
C GLU A 5 -9.28 -19.01 1.05
N GLN A 6 -8.41 -20.02 1.07
CA GLN A 6 -8.62 -21.25 0.31
C GLN A 6 -9.96 -21.91 0.65
N GLY A 7 -10.78 -22.12 -0.37
CA GLY A 7 -12.10 -22.77 -0.25
C GLY A 7 -13.24 -21.86 0.23
N ILE A 8 -12.97 -20.58 0.50
CA ILE A 8 -13.97 -19.54 0.81
C ILE A 8 -14.03 -18.48 -0.29
N ALA A 9 -12.94 -18.29 -1.04
CA ALA A 9 -12.84 -17.33 -2.11
C ALA A 9 -13.98 -17.50 -3.14
N ASP A 10 -14.71 -16.41 -3.38
CA ASP A 10 -15.82 -16.34 -4.33
C ASP A 10 -15.42 -15.43 -5.49
N ARG A 11 -15.03 -16.07 -6.60
CA ARG A 11 -14.60 -15.39 -7.81
C ARG A 11 -15.76 -14.72 -8.54
N GLU A 12 -16.96 -15.31 -8.54
CA GLU A 12 -18.12 -14.75 -9.24
C GLU A 12 -18.48 -13.37 -8.66
N LEU A 13 -18.35 -13.22 -7.34
CA LEU A 13 -18.56 -11.95 -6.65
C LEU A 13 -17.49 -10.88 -7.00
N LEU A 14 -16.30 -11.30 -7.40
CA LEU A 14 -15.21 -10.43 -7.83
C LEU A 14 -15.27 -10.10 -9.35
N GLU A 15 -16.12 -10.75 -10.13
CA GLU A 15 -16.28 -10.47 -11.57
C GLU A 15 -17.40 -9.45 -11.84
N SER A 16 -18.37 -9.30 -10.93
CA SER A 16 -19.55 -8.44 -11.13
C SER A 16 -19.42 -7.04 -10.51
N ILE A 17 -18.22 -6.47 -10.56
CA ILE A 17 -17.88 -5.22 -9.85
C ILE A 17 -18.29 -4.00 -10.66
N GLU A 18 -18.79 -2.96 -9.99
CA GLU A 18 -19.06 -1.67 -10.63
C GLU A 18 -17.76 -0.87 -10.87
N GLU A 19 -17.66 -0.21 -12.02
CA GLU A 19 -16.56 0.70 -12.32
C GLU A 19 -16.38 1.78 -11.24
N ASN A 20 -15.15 2.24 -11.06
CA ASN A 20 -14.79 3.32 -10.15
C ASN A 20 -15.11 3.07 -8.67
N THR A 21 -15.25 1.79 -8.27
CA THR A 21 -15.45 1.41 -6.86
C THR A 21 -14.16 0.87 -6.24
N LEU A 22 -14.10 0.87 -4.90
CA LEU A 22 -13.05 0.20 -4.14
C LEU A 22 -13.60 -1.08 -3.52
N ILE A 23 -12.92 -2.19 -3.77
CA ILE A 23 -13.25 -3.48 -3.19
C ILE A 23 -12.21 -3.92 -2.19
N SER A 24 -12.72 -4.29 -1.03
CA SER A 24 -11.97 -4.84 0.08
C SER A 24 -12.12 -6.34 0.08
N ILE A 25 -11.04 -7.05 -0.23
CA ILE A 25 -10.97 -8.51 -0.18
C ILE A 25 -10.48 -8.90 1.21
N TYR A 26 -11.23 -9.75 1.90
CA TYR A 26 -10.90 -10.22 3.24
C TYR A 26 -9.74 -11.21 3.20
N TRP A 27 -8.80 -11.05 4.14
CA TRP A 27 -7.73 -12.01 4.40
C TRP A 27 -7.46 -12.10 5.90
N GLU A 28 -7.69 -13.26 6.50
CA GLU A 28 -7.26 -13.54 7.87
C GLU A 28 -6.00 -14.40 7.84
N ALA A 29 -4.91 -13.91 8.45
CA ALA A 29 -3.65 -14.66 8.48
C ALA A 29 -3.72 -15.87 9.43
N ARG A 30 -4.62 -15.85 10.42
CA ARG A 30 -4.71 -16.85 11.48
C ARG A 30 -6.13 -16.93 12.05
N LYS A 31 -6.61 -18.17 12.20
CA LYS A 31 -7.83 -18.49 12.95
C LYS A 31 -7.57 -19.61 13.93
N ASP A 32 -7.92 -19.42 15.20
CA ASP A 32 -7.79 -20.43 16.26
C ASP A 32 -6.42 -21.15 16.27
N ASP A 33 -5.33 -20.40 16.28
CA ASP A 33 -3.93 -20.89 16.27
C ASP A 33 -3.42 -21.53 14.98
N LEU A 34 -4.26 -21.61 13.94
CA LEU A 34 -3.88 -22.14 12.63
C LEU A 34 -3.64 -21.00 11.64
N LYS A 35 -2.53 -21.09 10.90
CA LYS A 35 -2.29 -20.24 9.72
C LYS A 35 -3.28 -20.66 8.63
N LEU A 36 -4.05 -19.71 8.12
CA LEU A 36 -4.92 -19.95 6.97
C LEU A 36 -4.09 -19.90 5.69
N ARG A 37 -4.45 -20.74 4.73
CA ARG A 37 -3.79 -20.80 3.43
C ARG A 37 -4.52 -19.90 2.44
N GLU A 38 -3.73 -19.19 1.65
CA GLU A 38 -4.17 -18.34 0.56
C GLU A 38 -4.63 -19.17 -0.65
N ASP A 39 -5.63 -18.67 -1.35
CA ASP A 39 -6.06 -19.22 -2.63
C ASP A 39 -5.21 -18.66 -3.76
N GLN A 40 -4.15 -19.41 -4.10
CA GLN A 40 -3.19 -19.02 -5.13
C GLN A 40 -3.82 -18.87 -6.52
N GLU A 41 -4.88 -19.64 -6.83
CA GLU A 41 -5.57 -19.54 -8.11
C GLU A 41 -6.32 -18.21 -8.23
N VAL A 42 -7.01 -17.81 -7.16
CA VAL A 42 -7.72 -16.53 -7.11
C VAL A 42 -6.74 -15.35 -7.12
N MET A 43 -5.61 -15.45 -6.42
CA MET A 43 -4.56 -14.42 -6.48
C MET A 43 -4.00 -14.25 -7.89
N SER A 44 -3.57 -15.35 -8.53
CA SER A 44 -3.01 -15.31 -9.88
C SER A 44 -4.03 -14.81 -10.92
N TRP A 45 -5.32 -15.15 -10.75
CA TRP A 45 -6.39 -14.61 -11.57
C TRP A 45 -6.54 -13.10 -11.38
N LEU A 46 -6.63 -12.64 -10.12
CA LEU A 46 -6.79 -11.22 -9.80
C LEU A 46 -5.62 -10.39 -10.32
N GLU A 47 -4.39 -10.91 -10.25
CA GLU A 47 -3.18 -10.32 -10.83
C GLU A 47 -3.13 -10.37 -12.36
N GLN A 48 -4.18 -10.83 -13.06
CA GLN A 48 -4.32 -10.69 -14.51
C GLN A 48 -5.39 -9.68 -14.89
N GLU A 49 -6.25 -9.27 -13.95
CA GLU A 49 -7.36 -8.36 -14.18
C GLU A 49 -6.91 -6.89 -14.31
N ASP A 50 -7.71 -6.09 -15.01
CA ASP A 50 -7.44 -4.66 -15.25
C ASP A 50 -7.88 -3.78 -14.07
N VAL A 51 -7.23 -3.99 -12.93
CA VAL A 51 -7.61 -3.42 -11.64
C VAL A 51 -6.46 -2.69 -10.96
N TRP A 52 -6.79 -1.65 -10.21
CA TRP A 52 -5.81 -0.90 -9.43
C TRP A 52 -5.60 -1.54 -8.05
N PHE A 53 -4.40 -2.04 -7.78
CA PHE A 53 -4.03 -2.51 -6.44
C PHE A 53 -3.60 -1.35 -5.55
N THR A 54 -4.33 -1.13 -4.46
CA THR A 54 -4.19 0.05 -3.60
C THR A 54 -4.52 -0.25 -2.14
N THR A 55 -4.39 0.76 -1.28
CA THR A 55 -4.88 0.74 0.11
C THR A 55 -6.14 1.59 0.25
N TRP A 56 -6.87 1.47 1.36
CA TRP A 56 -7.97 2.41 1.67
C TRP A 56 -7.52 3.87 1.69
N GLY A 57 -6.35 4.13 2.28
CA GLY A 57 -5.80 5.47 2.42
C GLY A 57 -5.38 6.06 1.07
N GLU A 58 -4.68 5.27 0.26
CA GLU A 58 -4.22 5.68 -1.07
C GLU A 58 -5.40 5.95 -2.01
N TRP A 59 -6.39 5.05 -2.09
CA TRP A 59 -7.59 5.27 -2.90
C TRP A 59 -8.35 6.54 -2.51
N HIS A 60 -8.60 6.73 -1.22
CA HIS A 60 -9.34 7.88 -0.72
C HIS A 60 -8.64 9.21 -1.02
N HIS A 61 -7.32 9.28 -0.76
CA HIS A 61 -6.58 10.52 -0.95
C HIS A 61 -6.25 10.78 -2.42
N HIS A 62 -6.03 9.76 -3.24
CA HIS A 62 -5.89 9.92 -4.70
C HIS A 62 -7.09 10.65 -5.30
N GLN A 63 -8.31 10.27 -4.91
CA GLN A 63 -9.53 10.94 -5.37
C GLN A 63 -9.56 12.41 -4.94
N ILE A 64 -9.16 12.72 -3.70
CA ILE A 64 -9.08 14.10 -3.20
C ILE A 64 -8.06 14.89 -4.03
N SER A 65 -6.86 14.34 -4.21
CA SER A 65 -5.78 14.96 -4.97
C SER A 65 -6.17 15.19 -6.43
N GLY A 66 -6.82 14.22 -7.08
CA GLY A 66 -7.33 14.38 -8.46
C GLY A 66 -8.34 15.53 -8.60
N ASN A 67 -9.20 15.74 -7.60
CA ASN A 67 -10.16 16.84 -7.58
C ASN A 67 -9.52 18.22 -7.34
N GLU A 68 -8.32 18.28 -6.78
CA GLU A 68 -7.59 19.52 -6.50
C GLU A 68 -6.63 19.94 -7.61
N VAL A 69 -6.47 19.13 -8.67
CA VAL A 69 -5.64 19.48 -9.81
C VAL A 69 -6.26 20.65 -10.56
N VAL A 70 -5.50 21.74 -10.67
CA VAL A 70 -5.86 22.93 -11.44
C VAL A 70 -5.20 22.85 -12.80
N VAL A 71 -5.98 22.97 -13.86
CA VAL A 71 -5.51 22.90 -15.25
C VAL A 71 -5.74 24.24 -15.95
N THR A 72 -4.70 24.77 -16.58
CA THR A 72 -4.74 25.97 -17.43
C THR A 72 -4.16 25.68 -18.80
N VAL A 73 -4.55 26.47 -19.80
CA VAL A 73 -4.11 26.31 -21.19
C VAL A 73 -3.66 27.65 -21.73
N GLU A 74 -2.44 27.70 -22.26
CA GLU A 74 -1.86 28.87 -22.90
C GLU A 74 -1.22 28.46 -24.23
N GLY A 75 -1.86 28.82 -25.34
CA GLY A 75 -1.41 28.40 -26.68
C GLY A 75 -1.37 26.87 -26.81
N SER A 76 -0.20 26.34 -27.17
CA SER A 76 0.03 24.89 -27.28
C SER A 76 0.48 24.21 -25.99
N THR A 77 0.44 24.91 -24.84
CA THR A 77 0.89 24.35 -23.56
C THR A 77 -0.28 24.22 -22.58
N ILE A 78 -0.49 23.01 -22.06
CA ILE A 78 -1.37 22.76 -20.92
C ILE A 78 -0.50 22.71 -19.66
N THR A 79 -0.90 23.43 -18.62
CA THR A 79 -0.25 23.38 -17.31
C THR A 79 -1.19 22.76 -16.31
N ALA A 80 -0.76 21.70 -15.63
CA ALA A 80 -1.50 21.05 -14.55
C ALA A 80 -0.74 21.24 -13.24
N THR A 81 -1.40 21.75 -12.21
CA THR A 81 -0.79 21.99 -10.90
C THR A 81 -1.61 21.30 -9.82
N LEU A 82 -0.95 20.53 -8.97
CA LEU A 82 -1.52 20.00 -7.75
C LEU A 82 -0.89 20.71 -6.56
N PRO A 83 -1.63 21.54 -5.80
CA PRO A 83 -1.11 22.18 -4.60
C PRO A 83 -0.57 21.17 -3.59
N ASN A 84 0.35 21.61 -2.73
CA ASN A 84 0.87 20.75 -1.67
C ASN A 84 -0.23 20.42 -0.64
N GLN A 85 -0.35 19.15 -0.27
CA GLN A 85 -1.36 18.65 0.68
C GLN A 85 -0.70 18.19 1.99
N SER A 86 -1.43 18.32 3.11
CA SER A 86 -1.00 17.86 4.44
C SER A 86 -2.19 17.22 5.17
N PRO A 87 -2.03 16.08 5.88
CA PRO A 87 -0.78 15.38 6.21
C PRO A 87 -0.43 14.17 5.32
N TRP A 88 -1.33 13.70 4.45
CA TRP A 88 -1.10 12.50 3.62
C TRP A 88 -1.02 12.89 2.14
N SER A 89 0.20 12.90 1.61
CA SER A 89 0.47 13.24 0.20
C SER A 89 0.29 11.99 -0.68
N VAL A 90 -0.73 11.99 -1.54
CA VAL A 90 -0.95 10.93 -2.56
C VAL A 90 -1.04 11.57 -3.93
N PRO A 91 -0.43 10.98 -4.98
CA PRO A 91 -0.64 11.42 -6.34
C PRO A 91 -2.13 11.35 -6.77
N GLY A 92 -2.60 12.38 -7.47
CA GLY A 92 -3.95 12.43 -8.04
C GLY A 92 -3.93 12.20 -9.54
N THR A 93 -4.94 11.53 -10.09
CA THR A 93 -5.06 11.33 -11.55
C THR A 93 -6.15 12.20 -12.16
N VAL A 94 -5.84 12.86 -13.28
CA VAL A 94 -6.81 13.56 -14.13
C VAL A 94 -6.74 13.03 -15.55
N ARG A 95 -7.90 12.97 -16.21
CA ARG A 95 -8.00 12.78 -17.65
C ARG A 95 -8.05 14.14 -18.31
N LEU A 96 -7.08 14.40 -19.18
CA LEU A 96 -7.00 15.59 -20.01
C LEU A 96 -7.43 15.21 -21.42
N GLN A 97 -8.52 15.79 -21.92
CA GLN A 97 -9.04 15.56 -23.26
C GLN A 97 -8.78 16.78 -24.14
N PHE A 98 -8.20 16.54 -25.31
CA PHE A 98 -7.83 17.57 -26.30
C PHE A 98 -7.67 16.93 -27.69
N ASP A 99 -7.63 17.75 -28.75
CA ASP A 99 -7.62 17.30 -30.16
C ASP A 99 -6.25 17.33 -30.85
N LYS A 100 -5.17 17.47 -30.08
CA LYS A 100 -3.79 17.57 -30.58
C LYS A 100 -2.91 16.44 -30.04
N GLY A 101 -1.83 16.14 -30.74
CA GLY A 101 -0.82 15.19 -30.26
C GLY A 101 -0.01 15.79 -29.09
N VAL A 102 0.49 14.92 -28.22
CA VAL A 102 1.39 15.29 -27.13
C VAL A 102 2.82 15.22 -27.65
N GLY A 103 3.52 16.37 -27.63
CA GLY A 103 4.93 16.47 -28.01
C GLY A 103 5.86 16.13 -26.85
N ARG A 104 5.66 16.77 -25.69
CA ARG A 104 6.53 16.60 -24.52
C ARG A 104 5.78 16.85 -23.21
N VAL A 105 6.09 16.08 -22.17
CA VAL A 105 5.53 16.26 -20.82
C VAL A 105 6.69 16.43 -19.83
N THR A 106 6.73 17.55 -19.12
CA THR A 106 7.81 17.87 -18.18
C THR A 106 7.29 18.31 -16.82
N ASP A 107 8.09 18.10 -15.78
CA ASP A 107 7.82 18.61 -14.44
C ASP A 107 8.36 20.05 -14.25
N SER A 108 8.15 20.62 -13.06
CA SER A 108 8.68 21.93 -12.67
C SER A 108 10.20 22.07 -12.69
N SER A 109 10.95 20.96 -12.72
CA SER A 109 12.41 20.95 -12.87
C SER A 109 12.87 20.94 -14.33
N GLY A 110 11.94 20.78 -15.28
CA GLY A 110 12.21 20.61 -16.71
C GLY A 110 12.60 19.19 -17.10
N SER A 111 12.44 18.22 -16.19
CA SER A 111 12.71 16.81 -16.44
C SER A 111 11.50 16.16 -17.11
N ASP A 112 11.75 15.22 -18.02
CA ASP A 112 10.69 14.49 -18.71
C ASP A 112 9.93 13.60 -17.71
N LEU A 113 8.60 13.70 -17.72
CA LEU A 113 7.76 12.88 -16.88
C LEU A 113 7.67 11.46 -17.43
N THR A 114 7.74 10.47 -16.54
CA THR A 114 7.73 9.05 -16.91
C THR A 114 6.41 8.66 -17.59
N GLY A 115 6.52 7.91 -18.69
CA GLY A 115 5.37 7.27 -19.32
C GLY A 115 4.90 6.06 -18.52
N ILE A 116 3.60 5.95 -18.27
CA ILE A 116 2.99 4.84 -17.54
C ILE A 116 2.57 3.77 -18.55
N GLU A 117 2.97 2.52 -18.27
CA GLU A 117 2.60 1.35 -19.07
C GLU A 117 1.12 0.98 -18.83
N VAL A 118 0.51 0.33 -19.82
CA VAL A 118 -0.93 -0.02 -19.78
C VAL A 118 -1.24 -1.03 -18.67
N ASP A 119 -0.29 -1.90 -18.35
CA ASP A 119 -0.39 -2.92 -17.31
C ASP A 119 0.10 -2.45 -15.93
N GLN A 120 0.46 -1.17 -15.78
CA GLN A 120 0.82 -0.62 -14.48
C GLN A 120 -0.43 -0.52 -13.60
N ARG A 121 -0.44 -1.30 -12.51
CA ARG A 121 -1.57 -1.48 -11.60
C ARG A 121 -1.32 -0.97 -10.19
N ASN A 122 -0.12 -0.47 -9.91
CA ASN A 122 0.18 0.23 -8.67
C ASN A 122 0.36 1.72 -8.97
N LEU A 123 -0.07 2.57 -8.04
CA LEU A 123 -0.05 4.01 -8.25
C LEU A 123 1.37 4.51 -8.56
N LEU A 124 1.51 5.21 -9.68
CA LEU A 124 2.78 5.78 -10.13
C LEU A 124 2.55 7.19 -10.68
N VAL A 125 3.46 8.11 -10.37
CA VAL A 125 3.48 9.45 -10.98
C VAL A 125 3.96 9.34 -12.41
N GLY A 126 3.24 9.97 -13.34
CA GLY A 126 3.53 9.83 -14.75
C GLY A 126 2.35 10.19 -15.64
N TRP A 127 2.43 9.78 -16.89
CA TRP A 127 1.34 9.99 -17.84
C TRP A 127 1.21 8.84 -18.84
N SER A 128 0.01 8.66 -19.39
CA SER A 128 -0.25 7.70 -20.47
C SER A 128 -1.18 8.32 -21.51
N ALA A 129 -0.95 7.99 -22.79
CA ALA A 129 -1.81 8.47 -23.88
C ALA A 129 -3.11 7.65 -23.94
N VAL A 130 -4.23 8.32 -24.21
CA VAL A 130 -5.53 7.68 -24.48
C VAL A 130 -6.10 8.21 -25.79
N ALA A 131 -7.14 7.56 -26.32
CA ALA A 131 -7.67 7.86 -27.66
C ALA A 131 -8.09 9.34 -27.88
N ASP A 132 -8.49 10.03 -26.82
CA ASP A 132 -9.01 11.39 -26.84
C ASP A 132 -8.19 12.38 -25.99
N GLY A 133 -6.94 12.03 -25.67
CA GLY A 133 -6.02 12.88 -24.92
C GLY A 133 -5.02 12.07 -24.11
N MET A 134 -4.95 12.32 -22.80
CA MET A 134 -4.03 11.63 -21.90
C MET A 134 -4.60 11.46 -20.49
N LEU A 135 -4.05 10.50 -19.75
CA LEU A 135 -4.13 10.43 -18.30
C LEU A 135 -2.85 11.02 -17.72
N LEU A 136 -2.99 11.84 -16.70
CA LEU A 136 -1.88 12.44 -15.96
C LEU A 136 -2.04 12.13 -14.48
N THR A 137 -1.05 11.49 -13.89
CA THR A 137 -0.94 11.26 -12.45
C THR A 137 0.14 12.18 -11.89
N ILE A 138 -0.25 13.13 -11.04
CA ILE A 138 0.58 14.23 -10.56
C ILE A 138 0.75 14.17 -9.04
N GLU A 139 1.96 14.43 -8.55
CA GLU A 139 2.27 14.44 -7.12
C GLU A 139 1.87 15.77 -6.45
N PRO A 140 1.39 15.77 -5.19
CA PRO A 140 1.12 17.01 -4.47
C PRO A 140 2.33 17.93 -4.38
N GLY A 141 2.09 19.24 -4.59
CA GLY A 141 3.13 20.27 -4.59
C GLY A 141 3.91 20.39 -5.91
N THR A 142 3.46 19.72 -6.97
CA THR A 142 4.12 19.76 -8.29
C THR A 142 3.28 20.45 -9.36
N THR A 143 3.97 20.93 -10.39
CA THR A 143 3.39 21.47 -11.63
C THR A 143 3.98 20.70 -12.80
N VAL A 144 3.12 20.27 -13.71
CA VAL A 144 3.44 19.56 -14.94
C VAL A 144 3.07 20.42 -16.14
N PHE A 145 3.96 20.47 -17.13
CA PHE A 145 3.78 21.16 -18.40
C PHE A 145 3.65 20.13 -19.52
N ILE A 146 2.57 20.22 -20.29
CA ILE A 146 2.29 19.38 -21.45
C ILE A 146 2.36 20.25 -22.70
N GLU A 147 3.38 20.03 -23.52
CA GLU A 147 3.55 20.66 -24.82
C GLU A 147 2.82 19.82 -25.87
N LEU A 148 1.86 20.44 -26.55
CA LEU A 148 1.10 19.85 -27.64
C LEU A 148 1.70 20.22 -29.00
N ASP A 149 1.41 19.43 -30.03
CA ASP A 149 1.84 19.68 -31.41
C ASP A 149 1.21 20.95 -32.04
N GLY A 150 0.26 21.57 -31.35
CA GLY A 150 -0.38 22.83 -31.74
C GLY A 150 -1.37 23.29 -30.68
N GLU A 151 -1.98 24.46 -30.90
CA GLU A 151 -3.03 24.99 -30.03
C GLU A 151 -4.31 24.14 -30.14
N PRO A 152 -4.83 23.58 -29.03
CA PRO A 152 -6.02 22.74 -29.05
C PRO A 152 -7.29 23.57 -29.23
N ASN A 153 -8.29 23.01 -29.91
CA ASN A 153 -9.60 23.66 -30.06
C ASN A 153 -10.44 23.58 -28.79
N TYR A 154 -10.20 22.54 -27.99
CA TYR A 154 -10.83 22.33 -26.70
C TYR A 154 -9.86 21.65 -25.74
N THR A 155 -10.03 21.91 -24.46
CA THR A 155 -9.39 21.16 -23.39
C THR A 155 -10.41 20.91 -22.29
N LEU A 156 -10.54 19.65 -21.87
CA LEU A 156 -11.36 19.25 -20.73
C LEU A 156 -10.50 18.48 -19.74
N SER A 157 -10.57 18.85 -18.46
CA SER A 157 -9.93 18.11 -17.37
C SER A 157 -11.00 17.47 -16.50
N THR A 158 -10.89 16.16 -16.29
CA THR A 158 -11.81 15.40 -15.43
C THR A 158 -11.01 14.58 -14.41
N PRO A 159 -11.18 14.82 -13.10
CA PRO A 159 -10.61 13.96 -12.05
C PRO A 159 -11.01 12.51 -12.24
N GLN A 160 -10.07 11.59 -12.03
CA GLN A 160 -10.33 10.15 -12.11
C GLN A 160 -10.40 9.54 -10.71
N VAL A 161 -11.36 8.65 -10.49
CA VAL A 161 -11.48 7.90 -9.22
C VAL A 161 -10.49 6.75 -9.17
N THR A 162 -10.16 6.17 -10.33
CA THR A 162 -9.17 5.10 -10.46
C THR A 162 -7.89 5.60 -11.10
N PHE A 163 -6.79 4.93 -10.76
CA PHE A 163 -5.49 5.14 -11.38
C PHE A 163 -5.43 4.51 -12.78
N ASN A 164 -4.69 5.13 -13.69
CA ASN A 164 -4.36 4.63 -15.04
C ASN A 164 -5.56 4.19 -15.91
N GLY A 165 -6.77 4.70 -15.61
CA GLY A 165 -7.98 4.32 -16.32
C GLY A 165 -8.46 2.89 -16.04
N LEU A 166 -7.91 2.26 -14.99
CA LEU A 166 -8.27 0.92 -14.56
C LEU A 166 -9.72 0.88 -14.11
N HIS A 167 -10.39 -0.26 -14.31
CA HIS A 167 -11.83 -0.37 -14.14
C HIS A 167 -12.29 -0.05 -12.72
N HIS A 168 -11.62 -0.63 -11.72
CA HIS A 168 -11.94 -0.45 -10.30
C HIS A 168 -10.67 -0.65 -9.46
N ALA A 169 -10.78 -0.35 -8.16
CA ALA A 169 -9.69 -0.50 -7.21
C ALA A 169 -9.89 -1.71 -6.28
N VAL A 170 -8.80 -2.36 -5.91
CA VAL A 170 -8.75 -3.54 -5.06
C VAL A 170 -7.74 -3.33 -3.95
N THR A 171 -8.17 -3.62 -2.72
CA THR A 171 -7.32 -3.69 -1.53
C THR A 171 -7.56 -4.99 -0.81
N VAL A 172 -6.50 -5.62 -0.33
CA VAL A 172 -6.61 -6.78 0.55
C VAL A 172 -6.59 -6.30 2.00
N VAL A 173 -7.58 -6.69 2.79
CA VAL A 173 -7.68 -6.30 4.19
C VAL A 173 -7.14 -7.43 5.04
N GLY A 174 -5.96 -7.21 5.62
CA GLY A 174 -5.33 -8.16 6.52
C GLY A 174 -5.90 -8.04 7.92
N HIS A 175 -6.68 -9.03 8.36
CA HIS A 175 -7.26 -9.14 9.70
C HIS A 175 -6.38 -9.97 10.64
N HIS A 176 -6.54 -9.72 11.95
CA HIS A 176 -5.89 -10.46 13.04
C HIS A 176 -4.36 -10.53 12.93
N THR A 177 -3.74 -9.44 12.44
CA THR A 177 -2.30 -9.40 12.22
C THR A 177 -1.56 -8.86 13.43
N THR A 178 -0.90 -9.78 14.15
CA THR A 178 0.00 -9.45 15.27
C THR A 178 1.46 -9.28 14.86
N ASN A 179 1.87 -9.85 13.72
CA ASN A 179 3.23 -9.76 13.18
C ASN A 179 3.20 -9.66 11.64
N LEU A 180 3.36 -8.43 11.13
CA LEU A 180 3.30 -8.17 9.69
C LEU A 180 4.33 -8.95 8.88
N PHE A 181 5.54 -9.16 9.41
CA PHE A 181 6.60 -9.88 8.70
C PHE A 181 6.20 -11.35 8.45
N GLN A 182 5.59 -11.98 9.44
CA GLN A 182 5.14 -13.36 9.32
C GLN A 182 3.93 -13.49 8.39
N TRP A 183 3.02 -12.52 8.42
CA TRP A 183 1.74 -12.61 7.72
C TRP A 183 1.78 -12.09 6.27
N SER A 184 2.81 -11.33 5.90
CA SER A 184 3.06 -10.91 4.52
C SER A 184 4.03 -11.82 3.76
N SER A 185 4.53 -12.90 4.37
CA SER A 185 5.59 -13.75 3.78
C SER A 185 5.19 -14.36 2.44
N ASP A 186 3.90 -14.70 2.29
CA ASP A 186 3.40 -15.39 1.11
C ASP A 186 3.03 -14.43 -0.03
N PHE A 187 3.11 -13.11 0.22
CA PHE A 187 2.75 -12.05 -0.72
C PHE A 187 3.96 -11.21 -1.18
N GLN A 188 5.19 -11.62 -0.85
CA GLN A 188 6.40 -10.82 -1.16
C GLN A 188 6.63 -10.62 -2.67
N GLU A 189 6.18 -11.56 -3.50
CA GLU A 189 6.30 -11.51 -4.96
C GLU A 189 4.97 -11.11 -5.64
N SER A 190 3.97 -10.73 -4.86
CA SER A 190 2.64 -10.37 -5.35
C SER A 190 2.53 -8.86 -5.60
N ASN A 191 1.72 -8.48 -6.60
CA ASN A 191 1.39 -7.09 -6.87
C ASN A 191 0.26 -6.54 -5.97
N LEU A 192 -0.34 -7.42 -5.14
CA LEU A 192 -1.43 -7.08 -4.25
C LEU A 192 -0.99 -6.10 -3.16
N VAL A 193 -1.84 -5.10 -2.91
CA VAL A 193 -1.60 -4.08 -1.89
C VAL A 193 -2.55 -4.30 -0.71
N PHE A 194 -2.00 -4.22 0.50
CA PHE A 194 -2.70 -4.57 1.72
C PHE A 194 -2.99 -3.36 2.59
N THR A 195 -4.20 -3.32 3.14
CA THR A 195 -4.55 -2.51 4.30
C THR A 195 -4.56 -3.40 5.55
N TRP A 196 -3.57 -3.24 6.41
CA TRP A 196 -3.39 -4.09 7.60
C TRP A 196 -4.13 -3.53 8.82
N LEU A 197 -5.03 -4.35 9.38
CA LEU A 197 -5.68 -4.06 10.65
C LEU A 197 -4.87 -4.70 11.78
N ILE A 198 -3.85 -3.97 12.22
CA ILE A 198 -2.92 -4.43 13.25
C ILE A 198 -3.61 -4.42 14.61
N GLU A 199 -3.68 -5.59 15.25
CA GLU A 199 -4.07 -5.69 16.63
C GLU A 199 -2.89 -5.30 17.52
N ARG A 200 -3.16 -4.55 18.59
CA ARG A 200 -2.12 -4.35 19.60
C ARG A 200 -1.71 -5.72 20.13
N PRO A 201 -0.40 -6.02 20.22
CA PRO A 201 0.04 -7.18 20.97
C PRO A 201 -0.62 -7.11 22.35
N ALA A 202 -1.23 -8.23 22.78
CA ALA A 202 -1.73 -8.31 24.15
C ALA A 202 -0.60 -7.84 25.08
N GLU A 203 -0.92 -6.95 26.02
CA GLU A 203 0.06 -6.49 27.00
C GLU A 203 0.77 -7.73 27.56
N ILE A 204 2.10 -7.76 27.44
CA ILE A 204 2.87 -8.85 28.02
C ILE A 204 2.64 -8.74 29.52
N GLU A 205 1.71 -9.52 30.07
CA GLU A 205 1.51 -9.59 31.51
C GLU A 205 2.85 -9.95 32.13
N MET A 206 3.30 -9.11 33.06
CA MET A 206 4.59 -9.28 33.75
C MET A 206 4.63 -10.68 34.38
N ASN A 207 5.35 -11.60 33.76
CA ASN A 207 5.51 -12.95 34.29
C ASN A 207 6.45 -12.89 35.51
N TRP A 208 5.87 -12.83 36.70
CA TRP A 208 6.58 -12.77 37.98
C TRP A 208 7.53 -13.94 38.24
N ALA A 209 7.38 -15.07 37.52
CA ALA A 209 8.29 -16.20 37.66
C ALA A 209 9.73 -15.83 37.30
N LEU A 210 9.95 -15.00 36.26
CA LEU A 210 11.28 -14.60 35.82
C LEU A 210 12.01 -13.73 36.87
N PRO A 211 11.42 -12.64 37.42
CA PRO A 211 12.00 -11.91 38.54
C PRO A 211 12.25 -12.77 39.78
N VAL A 212 11.32 -13.66 40.14
CA VAL A 212 11.46 -14.53 41.31
C VAL A 212 12.64 -15.49 41.15
N ILE A 213 12.78 -16.12 39.98
CA ILE A 213 13.92 -16.99 39.65
C ILE A 213 15.23 -16.19 39.71
N ALA A 214 15.25 -14.98 39.14
CA ALA A 214 16.44 -14.13 39.15
C ALA A 214 16.89 -13.79 40.58
N VAL A 215 15.96 -13.42 41.47
CA VAL A 215 16.25 -13.14 42.89
C VAL A 215 16.71 -14.41 43.62
N ALA A 216 16.07 -15.55 43.37
CA ALA A 216 16.44 -16.82 43.97
C ALA A 216 17.87 -17.23 43.58
N VAL A 217 18.24 -17.10 42.31
CA VAL A 217 19.59 -17.38 41.82
C VAL A 217 20.61 -16.41 42.43
N LEU A 218 20.28 -15.11 42.50
CA LEU A 218 21.13 -14.09 43.13
C LEU A 218 21.46 -14.39 44.60
N ILE A 219 20.55 -15.01 45.34
CA ILE A 219 20.77 -15.39 46.74
C ILE A 219 21.44 -16.77 46.86
N ALA A 220 20.96 -17.75 46.10
CA ALA A 220 21.41 -19.14 46.21
C ALA A 220 22.88 -19.30 45.81
N VAL A 221 23.36 -18.56 44.81
CA VAL A 221 24.74 -18.67 44.33
C VAL A 221 25.77 -18.22 45.40
N PRO A 222 25.70 -17.01 45.98
CA PRO A 222 26.61 -16.60 47.05
C PRO A 222 26.52 -17.49 48.29
N VAL A 223 25.32 -17.93 48.66
CA VAL A 223 25.10 -18.81 49.83
C VAL A 223 25.78 -20.17 49.59
N SER A 224 25.59 -20.76 48.41
CA SER A 224 26.19 -22.05 48.05
C SER A 224 27.72 -21.95 48.01
N ILE A 225 28.27 -20.88 47.43
CA ILE A 225 29.72 -20.63 47.41
C ILE A 225 30.26 -20.50 48.85
N ASN A 226 29.61 -19.69 49.70
CA ASN A 226 30.04 -19.51 51.09
C ASN A 226 29.96 -20.82 51.89
N TYR A 227 28.91 -21.61 51.68
CA TYR A 227 28.75 -22.91 52.31
C TYR A 227 29.85 -23.90 51.89
N LEU A 228 30.14 -23.99 50.59
CA LEU A 228 31.21 -24.85 50.06
C LEU A 228 32.58 -24.41 50.58
N VAL A 229 32.92 -23.12 50.52
CA VAL A 229 34.19 -22.59 51.03
C VAL A 229 34.37 -22.88 52.53
N LYS A 230 33.33 -22.69 53.35
CA LYS A 230 33.40 -23.01 54.78
C LYS A 230 33.55 -24.49 55.06
N ARG A 231 32.95 -25.34 54.22
CA ARG A 231 33.08 -26.79 54.35
C ARG A 231 34.51 -27.23 54.01
N ASP A 232 35.07 -26.76 52.91
CA ASP A 232 36.45 -27.06 52.50
C ASP A 232 37.47 -26.59 53.53
N GLN A 233 37.27 -25.42 54.14
CA GLN A 233 38.14 -24.92 55.22
C GLN A 233 38.12 -25.81 56.47
N ARG A 234 36.98 -26.42 56.80
CA ARG A 234 36.86 -27.36 57.92
C ARG A 234 37.54 -28.69 57.63
N GLU A 235 37.39 -29.21 56.41
CA GLU A 235 38.06 -30.45 55.99
C GLU A 235 39.60 -30.31 55.91
N LEU A 236 40.14 -29.10 55.78
CA LEU A 236 41.59 -28.80 55.80
C LEU A 236 42.17 -28.55 57.21
N THR A 237 41.33 -28.42 58.24
CA THR A 237 41.76 -28.16 59.62
C THR A 237 41.58 -29.34 60.58
N GLU A 238 41.04 -30.47 60.09
CA GLU A 238 41.09 -31.80 60.72
C GLU A 238 42.26 -32.64 60.18
#